data_AF-A0A3N7HJC1-F1
#
_entry.id   AF-A0A3N7HJC1-F1
#
_cell.length_a   1.000
_cell.length_b   1.000
_cell.length_c   1.000
_cell.angle_alpha   90.00
_cell.angle_beta   90.00
_cell.angle_gamma   90.00
#
_symmetry.space_group_name_H-M   'P 1'
#
loop_
_entity.id
_entity.type
_entity.pdbx_description
1 polymer ?
#
loop_
_entity_poly.entity_id
_entity_poly.type
_entity_poly.pdbx_seq_one_letter_code
_entity_poly.pdbx_strand_id
1 'polypeptide(L)' 'MTELQHAHPASSAWVDRCAQQLLRHRIVTPQEAAELARELHASFGGQGCPEQLADDLFRMPLEA' A
#
# COMPACT_ATOMS: atom_id res chain seq x y z
N MET A 1 -15.33 -19.69 21.08
CA MET A 1 -14.15 -18.99 20.53
C MET A 1 -14.35 -18.95 19.04
N THR A 2 -14.83 -17.84 18.50
CA THR A 2 -15.12 -17.73 17.06
C THR A 2 -14.48 -16.44 16.57
N GLU A 3 -13.29 -16.58 16.02
CA GLU A 3 -12.55 -15.53 15.32
C GLU A 3 -13.25 -15.28 13.99
N LEU A 4 -14.06 -14.23 13.92
CA LEU A 4 -14.43 -13.58 12.66
C LEU A 4 -13.80 -12.21 12.69
N GLN A 5 -12.50 -12.21 12.42
CA GLN A 5 -11.77 -11.00 12.04
C GLN A 5 -12.49 -10.45 10.81
N HIS A 6 -13.29 -9.41 11.01
CA HIS A 6 -13.75 -8.53 9.95
C HIS A 6 -12.49 -7.95 9.29
N ALA A 7 -11.93 -8.68 8.33
CA ALA A 7 -10.97 -8.12 7.39
C ALA A 7 -11.73 -7.00 6.66
N HIS A 8 -11.55 -5.78 7.16
CA HIS A 8 -12.26 -4.60 6.72
C HIS A 8 -12.16 -4.50 5.19
N PRO A 9 -13.28 -4.50 4.44
CA PRO A 9 -13.23 -4.39 2.97
C PRO A 9 -12.53 -3.11 2.51
N ALA A 10 -12.51 -2.07 3.36
CA ALA A 10 -11.75 -0.85 3.15
C ALA A 10 -10.22 -1.07 3.16
N SER A 11 -9.71 -1.96 4.03
CA SER A 11 -8.28 -2.28 4.09
C SER A 11 -7.80 -3.03 2.86
N SER A 12 -8.61 -3.95 2.32
CA SER A 12 -8.28 -4.62 1.06
C SER A 12 -8.28 -3.65 -0.12
N ALA A 13 -9.27 -2.76 -0.24
CA ALA A 13 -9.34 -1.81 -1.34
C ALA A 13 -8.21 -0.76 -1.31
N TRP A 14 -7.80 -0.33 -0.10
CA TRP A 14 -6.68 0.60 0.06
C TRP A 14 -5.37 -0.06 -0.37
N VAL A 15 -5.12 -1.29 0.10
CA VAL A 15 -3.93 -2.07 -0.25
C VAL A 15 -3.87 -2.37 -1.75
N ASP A 16 -4.98 -2.77 -2.38
CA ASP A 16 -5.05 -3.01 -3.82
C ASP A 16 -4.70 -1.77 -4.64
N ARG A 17 -5.27 -0.60 -4.28
CA ARG A 17 -4.98 0.67 -4.96
C ARG A 17 -3.53 1.10 -4.78
N CYS A 18 -2.99 0.95 -3.58
CA CYS A 18 -1.58 1.23 -3.30
C CYS A 18 -0.67 0.31 -4.14
N ALA A 19 -0.92 -1.00 -4.12
CA ALA A 19 -0.13 -1.99 -4.86
C ALA A 19 -0.19 -1.75 -6.38
N GLN A 20 -1.36 -1.43 -6.93
CA GLN A 20 -1.51 -1.07 -8.35
C GLN A 20 -0.70 0.18 -8.70
N GLN A 21 -0.70 1.21 -7.85
CA GLN A 21 0.10 2.41 -8.10
C GLN A 21 1.61 2.09 -8.02
N LEU A 22 2.05 1.31 -7.03
CA LEU A 22 3.46 0.87 -6.92
C LEU A 22 3.89 0.08 -8.18
N LEU A 23 3.03 -0.79 -8.70
CA LEU A 23 3.26 -1.55 -9.94
C LEU A 23 3.40 -0.66 -11.18
N ARG A 24 2.72 0.50 -11.23
CA ARG A 24 2.83 1.44 -12.35
C ARG A 24 4.22 2.06 -12.47
N HIS A 25 4.93 2.20 -11.35
CA HIS A 25 6.31 2.67 -11.33
C HIS A 25 7.29 1.62 -11.91
N ARG A 26 6.88 0.35 -12.04
CA ARG A 26 7.69 -0.78 -12.57
C ARG A 26 9.04 -1.01 -11.87
N ILE A 27 9.18 -0.51 -10.64
CA ILE A 27 10.39 -0.66 -9.81
C ILE A 27 10.30 -1.93 -8.95
N VAL A 28 9.08 -2.34 -8.59
CA VAL A 28 8.80 -3.47 -7.71
C VAL A 28 8.00 -4.55 -8.43
N THR A 29 8.17 -5.80 -8.02
CA THR A 29 7.35 -6.92 -8.49
C THR A 29 5.93 -6.86 -7.91
N PRO A 30 4.94 -7.59 -8.48
CA PRO A 30 3.60 -7.65 -7.91
C PRO A 30 3.56 -8.14 -6.46
N GLN A 31 4.49 -9.01 -6.10
CA GLN A 31 4.59 -9.57 -4.75
C GLN A 31 5.12 -8.51 -3.78
N GLU A 32 6.22 -7.84 -4.13
CA GLU A 32 6.77 -6.71 -3.36
C GLU A 32 5.78 -5.56 -3.23
N ALA A 33 5.05 -5.22 -4.30
CA ALA A 33 4.02 -4.18 -4.27
C ALA A 33 2.90 -4.49 -3.27
N ALA A 34 2.47 -5.76 -3.18
CA ALA A 34 1.45 -6.20 -2.24
C ALA A 34 1.97 -6.26 -0.79
N GLU A 35 3.26 -6.53 -0.59
CA GLU A 35 3.91 -6.49 0.73
C GLU A 35 4.07 -5.03 1.19
N LEU A 36 4.65 -4.16 0.37
CA LEU A 36 4.78 -2.73 0.67
C LEU A 36 3.42 -2.09 0.95
N ALA A 37 2.41 -2.35 0.13
CA ALA A 37 1.08 -1.80 0.35
C ALA A 37 0.48 -2.23 1.70
N ARG A 38 0.74 -3.47 2.15
CA ARG A 38 0.31 -3.94 3.47
C ARG A 38 1.09 -3.28 4.59
N GLU A 39 2.39 -3.12 4.44
CA GLU A 39 3.24 -2.41 5.41
C GLU A 39 2.81 -0.95 5.55
N LEU A 40 2.59 -0.25 4.43
CA LEU A 40 2.11 1.13 4.43
C LEU A 40 0.73 1.26 5.07
N HIS A 41 -0.19 0.34 4.75
CA HIS A 41 -1.49 0.31 5.42
C HIS A 41 -1.35 0.10 6.93
N ALA A 42 -0.43 -0.76 7.38
CA ALA A 42 -0.18 -1.00 8.79
C ALA A 42 0.47 0.21 9.49
N SER A 43 1.41 0.89 8.83
CA SER A 43 2.10 2.08 9.37
C SER A 43 1.22 3.33 9.42
N PHE A 44 0.38 3.56 8.41
CA PHE A 44 -0.47 4.74 8.30
C PHE A 44 -1.93 4.48 8.70
N GLY A 45 -2.26 3.24 9.10
CA GLY A 45 -3.60 2.85 9.53
C GLY A 45 -4.67 2.94 8.44
N GLY A 46 -4.28 2.89 7.16
CA GLY A 46 -5.20 3.07 6.03
C GLY A 46 -5.80 4.46 5.92
N GLN A 47 -5.20 5.47 6.56
CA GLN A 47 -5.65 6.86 6.47
C GLN A 47 -5.02 7.56 5.26
N GLY A 48 -5.81 8.37 4.54
CA GLY A 48 -5.35 9.12 3.37
C GLY A 48 -5.47 8.38 2.03
N CYS A 49 -4.86 8.95 0.99
CA CYS A 49 -4.90 8.44 -0.38
C CYS A 49 -3.76 7.42 -0.65
N PRO A 50 -4.04 6.12 -0.84
CA PRO A 50 -3.01 5.09 -1.05
C PRO A 50 -2.14 5.37 -2.28
N GLU A 51 -2.75 5.87 -3.35
CA GLU A 51 -2.05 6.15 -4.60
C GLU A 51 -1.05 7.30 -4.43
N GLN A 52 -1.43 8.34 -3.68
CA GLN A 52 -0.56 9.49 -3.42
C GLN A 52 0.64 9.09 -2.56
N LEU A 53 0.40 8.23 -1.55
CA LEU A 53 1.44 7.74 -0.65
C LEU A 53 2.43 6.82 -1.39
N ALA A 54 1.92 5.95 -2.26
CA ALA A 54 2.74 5.13 -3.16
C ALA A 54 3.59 5.99 -4.10
N ASP A 55 3.03 7.09 -4.63
CA ASP A 55 3.76 8.02 -5.50
C ASP A 55 4.84 8.80 -4.74
N ASP A 56 4.53 9.26 -3.51
CA ASP A 56 5.45 10.02 -2.65
C ASP A 56 6.70 9.20 -2.28
N LEU A 57 6.51 7.92 -1.98
CA LEU A 57 7.57 6.95 -1.73
C LEU A 57 8.61 6.86 -2.86
N PHE A 58 8.16 6.99 -4.10
CA PHE A 58 9.04 6.99 -5.28
C PHE A 58 9.45 8.38 -5.74
N ARG A 59 8.73 9.43 -5.32
CA ARG A 59 9.05 10.83 -5.61
C ARG A 59 10.01 11.46 -4.63
N MET A 60 10.27 10.86 -3.47
CA MET A 60 11.33 11.33 -2.58
C MET A 60 12.63 11.44 -3.38
N PRO A 61 13.19 12.65 -3.53
CA PRO A 61 14.47 12.79 -4.21
C PRO A 61 15.47 11.96 -3.41
N LEU A 62 16.26 11.13 -4.10
CA LEU A 62 17.53 10.67 -3.54
C LEU A 62 18.27 11.95 -3.14
N GLU A 63 18.23 12.34 -1.87
CA GLU A 63 19.13 13.35 -1.35
C GLU A 63 20.54 12.83 -1.59
N ALA A 64 21.24 13.51 -2.50
CA ALA A 64 22.57 13.21 -3.00
C ALA A 64 23.66 13.57 -1.98
#